data_AF-A0A263HBX1-F1
#
_entry.id   AF-A0A263HBX1-F1
#
_cell.length_a   1.000
_cell.length_b   1.000
_cell.length_c   1.000
_cell.angle_alpha   90.00
_cell.angle_beta   90.00
_cell.angle_gamma   90.00
#
_symmetry.space_group_name_H-M   'P 1'
#
loop_
_entity.id
_entity.type
_entity.pdbx_description
1 polymer ?
#
loop_
_entity_poly.entity_id
_entity_poly.type
_entity_poly.pdbx_seq_one_letter_code
_entity_poly.pdbx_strand_id
1 'polypeptide(L)'
;MIRGGGRGSIYYYNKKINVTVDNNVLLEIGKAFPSNIKVKDLVEKFGDDAYDTIAVLMLVDDIEIFSEPLTLVKTDKPKLKPEIVRYFHYFLENDRSYEDKSEFSHCFPINISSFLNEDIGITGQLDLKIFLLFDGTRTQADVVRYLTENYHFSENPDPVEERNYFEKLVNSIFERMYIFNLVIVP
;
A
#
# COMPACT_ATOMS: atom_id res chain seq x y z
N MET A 1 -16.19 -12.30 2.47
CA MET A 1 -15.86 -10.86 2.57
C MET A 1 -15.14 -10.44 1.33
N ILE A 2 -15.22 -9.17 0.94
CA ILE A 2 -14.66 -8.66 -0.31
C ILE A 2 -13.66 -7.53 -0.02
N ARG A 3 -12.52 -7.52 -0.71
CA ARG A 3 -11.57 -6.40 -0.75
C ARG A 3 -11.45 -5.89 -2.19
N GLY A 4 -11.53 -4.58 -2.39
CA GLY A 4 -11.23 -3.97 -3.69
C GLY A 4 -9.72 -3.86 -3.92
N GLY A 5 -9.23 -4.22 -5.11
CA GLY A 5 -7.86 -3.92 -5.51
C GLY A 5 -7.69 -2.41 -5.68
N GLY A 6 -6.73 -1.79 -4.97
CA GLY A 6 -6.45 -0.35 -5.04
C GLY A 6 -5.89 0.16 -6.37
N ARG A 7 -6.17 -0.50 -7.50
CA ARG A 7 -5.81 -0.03 -8.84
C ARG A 7 -7.00 0.66 -9.48
N GLY A 8 -7.27 1.89 -9.05
CA GLY A 8 -8.10 2.81 -9.81
C GLY A 8 -7.41 3.19 -11.12
N SER A 9 -7.53 2.34 -12.13
CA SER A 9 -7.28 2.65 -13.55
C SER A 9 -8.01 1.62 -14.41
N ILE A 10 -9.28 1.90 -14.71
CA ILE A 10 -10.04 1.15 -15.73
C ILE A 10 -9.46 1.55 -17.09
N TYR A 11 -8.55 0.74 -17.64
CA TYR A 11 -8.26 0.74 -19.07
C TYR A 11 -8.89 -0.51 -19.67
N TYR A 12 -10.01 -0.31 -20.35
CA TYR A 12 -10.70 -1.29 -21.17
C TYR A 12 -9.77 -1.78 -22.29
N TYR A 13 -9.28 -3.02 -22.27
CA TYR A 13 -8.95 -3.79 -23.48
C TYR A 13 -8.66 -5.27 -23.18
N ASN A 14 -9.68 -6.13 -23.31
CA ASN A 14 -9.75 -7.22 -24.31
C ASN A 14 -10.84 -8.23 -23.92
N LYS A 15 -11.70 -8.58 -24.90
CA LYS A 15 -12.98 -9.33 -24.80
C LYS A 15 -14.12 -8.54 -24.14
N LYS A 16 -14.91 -7.82 -24.97
CA LYS A 16 -16.11 -7.06 -24.57
C LYS A 16 -17.21 -7.99 -24.03
N ILE A 17 -17.25 -8.18 -22.72
CA ILE A 17 -18.50 -8.34 -21.99
C ILE A 17 -18.88 -6.91 -21.56
N ASN A 18 -19.94 -6.33 -22.15
CA ASN A 18 -20.46 -5.06 -21.66
C ASN A 18 -21.24 -5.36 -20.40
N VAL A 19 -20.60 -5.16 -19.25
CA VAL A 19 -21.25 -5.36 -17.96
C VAL A 19 -21.43 -4.02 -17.28
N THR A 20 -22.68 -3.72 -16.94
CA THR A 20 -23.01 -2.54 -16.14
C THR A 20 -22.90 -2.94 -14.68
N VAL A 21 -22.01 -2.28 -13.95
CA VAL A 21 -21.86 -2.41 -12.51
C VAL A 21 -22.51 -1.20 -11.84
N ASP A 22 -23.15 -1.40 -10.69
CA ASP A 22 -23.72 -0.28 -9.94
C ASP A 22 -22.60 0.55 -9.30
N ASN A 23 -22.53 1.83 -9.67
CA ASN A 23 -21.48 2.73 -9.19
C ASN A 23 -21.52 2.96 -7.67
N ASN A 24 -22.69 2.87 -7.03
CA ASN A 24 -22.82 3.04 -5.59
C ASN A 24 -22.27 1.83 -4.82
N VAL A 25 -22.51 0.61 -5.33
CA VAL A 25 -21.92 -0.61 -4.77
C VAL A 25 -20.39 -0.56 -4.89
N LEU A 26 -19.87 -0.16 -6.06
CA LEU A 26 -18.43 0.04 -6.26
C LEU A 26 -17.82 1.04 -5.30
N LEU A 27 -18.47 2.20 -5.13
CA LEU A 27 -18.02 3.23 -4.20
C LEU A 27 -17.98 2.72 -2.76
N GLU A 28 -18.94 1.89 -2.35
CA GLU A 28 -18.94 1.30 -1.02
C GLU A 28 -17.80 0.28 -0.83
N ILE A 29 -17.55 -0.58 -1.82
CA ILE A 29 -16.41 -1.51 -1.82
C ILE A 29 -15.08 -0.74 -1.77
N GLY A 30 -14.96 0.32 -2.57
CA GLY A 30 -13.75 1.16 -2.60
C GLY A 30 -13.46 1.86 -1.27
N LYS A 31 -14.49 2.31 -0.54
CA LYS A 31 -14.34 2.89 0.81
C LYS A 31 -13.86 1.89 1.85
N ALA A 32 -14.11 0.59 1.66
CA ALA A 32 -13.64 -0.43 2.58
C ALA A 32 -12.12 -0.61 2.51
N PHE A 33 -11.48 -0.26 1.39
CA PHE A 33 -10.04 -0.43 1.21
C PHE A 33 -9.20 0.32 2.26
N PRO A 34 -8.14 -0.29 2.83
CA PRO A 34 -7.59 -1.61 2.53
C PRO A 34 -8.25 -2.78 3.29
N SER A 35 -9.23 -2.51 4.15
CA SER A 35 -9.99 -3.53 4.85
C SER A 35 -10.97 -4.25 3.92
N ASN A 36 -11.62 -5.29 4.43
CA ASN A 36 -12.66 -6.02 3.71
C ASN A 36 -14.06 -5.80 4.30
N ILE A 37 -15.07 -5.90 3.43
CA ILE A 37 -16.50 -5.73 3.75
C ILE A 37 -17.23 -7.06 3.64
N LYS A 38 -18.26 -7.30 4.47
CA LYS A 38 -19.06 -8.53 4.32
C LYS A 38 -20.03 -8.35 3.16
N VAL A 39 -20.16 -9.39 2.34
CA VAL A 39 -21.15 -9.45 1.24
C VAL A 39 -22.55 -9.18 1.77
N LYS A 40 -22.88 -9.76 2.94
CA LYS A 40 -24.17 -9.56 3.59
C LYS A 40 -24.47 -8.08 3.84
N ASP A 41 -23.50 -7.29 4.29
CA ASP A 41 -23.69 -5.87 4.59
C ASP A 41 -23.97 -5.06 3.31
N LEU A 42 -23.34 -5.44 2.19
CA LEU A 42 -23.62 -4.85 0.88
C LEU A 42 -25.03 -5.22 0.38
N VAL A 43 -25.42 -6.49 0.53
CA VAL A 43 -26.74 -7.00 0.11
C VAL A 43 -27.86 -6.38 0.96
N GLU A 44 -27.66 -6.20 2.27
CA GLU A 44 -28.63 -5.51 3.12
C GLU A 44 -28.83 -4.04 2.72
N LYS A 45 -27.79 -3.40 2.17
CA LYS A 45 -27.82 -1.98 1.77
C LYS A 45 -28.33 -1.75 0.35
N PHE A 46 -27.97 -2.62 -0.60
CA PHE A 46 -28.22 -2.42 -2.03
C PHE A 46 -29.06 -3.53 -2.69
N GLY A 47 -29.45 -4.57 -1.96
CA GLY A 47 -30.29 -5.66 -2.50
C GLY A 47 -29.59 -6.46 -3.60
N ASP A 48 -30.36 -6.82 -4.63
CA ASP A 48 -29.89 -7.66 -5.75
C ASP A 48 -28.77 -7.00 -6.56
N ASP A 49 -28.74 -5.66 -6.62
CA ASP A 49 -27.67 -4.90 -7.30
C ASP A 49 -26.28 -5.19 -6.70
N ALA A 50 -26.21 -5.53 -5.40
CA ALA A 50 -24.97 -5.97 -4.77
C ALA A 50 -24.51 -7.32 -5.30
N TYR A 51 -25.41 -8.30 -5.45
CA TYR A 51 -25.06 -9.62 -5.96
C TYR A 51 -24.56 -9.57 -7.38
N ASP A 52 -25.27 -8.85 -8.25
CA ASP A 52 -24.89 -8.69 -9.66
C ASP A 52 -23.52 -8.02 -9.77
N THR A 53 -23.31 -6.92 -9.05
CA THR A 53 -22.02 -6.22 -9.06
C THR A 53 -20.89 -7.10 -8.56
N ILE A 54 -21.09 -7.83 -7.46
CA ILE A 54 -20.07 -8.72 -6.88
C ILE A 54 -19.73 -9.87 -7.84
N ALA A 55 -20.74 -10.53 -8.42
CA ALA A 55 -20.53 -11.64 -9.35
C ALA A 55 -19.71 -11.19 -10.57
N VAL A 56 -20.00 -9.99 -11.08
CA VAL A 56 -19.28 -9.40 -12.20
C VAL A 56 -17.84 -9.10 -11.84
N LEU A 57 -17.61 -8.46 -10.70
CA LEU A 57 -16.26 -8.12 -10.22
C LEU A 57 -15.41 -9.36 -9.95
N MET A 58 -16.03 -10.47 -9.48
CA MET A 58 -15.35 -11.76 -9.35
C MET A 58 -14.92 -12.33 -10.70
N LEU A 59 -15.72 -12.18 -11.75
CA LEU A 59 -15.44 -12.74 -13.08
C LEU A 59 -14.30 -12.01 -13.80
N VAL A 60 -14.03 -10.76 -13.43
CA VAL A 60 -12.96 -9.93 -14.01
C VAL A 60 -11.73 -9.80 -13.11
N ASP A 61 -11.67 -10.57 -12.02
CA ASP A 61 -10.58 -10.57 -11.04
C ASP A 61 -10.28 -9.19 -10.39
N ASP A 62 -11.28 -8.30 -10.30
CA ASP A 62 -11.13 -6.95 -9.71
C ASP A 62 -11.33 -6.92 -8.18
N ILE A 63 -11.89 -8.00 -7.62
CA ILE A 63 -12.10 -8.16 -6.19
C ILE A 63 -11.65 -9.53 -5.70
N GLU A 64 -11.22 -9.57 -4.44
CA GLU A 64 -10.83 -10.82 -3.78
C GLU A 64 -11.85 -11.23 -2.72
N ILE A 65 -12.13 -12.54 -2.63
CA ILE A 65 -13.06 -13.10 -1.64
C ILE A 65 -12.32 -13.85 -0.54
N PHE A 66 -12.62 -13.47 0.70
CA PHE A 66 -12.07 -14.07 1.91
C PHE A 66 -13.15 -14.80 2.72
N SER A 67 -12.79 -15.96 3.26
CA SER A 67 -13.57 -16.68 4.26
C SER A 67 -13.52 -16.01 5.65
N GLU A 68 -12.40 -15.38 5.98
CA GLU A 68 -12.14 -14.74 7.28
C GLU A 68 -11.86 -13.23 7.16
N PRO A 69 -12.26 -12.43 8.17
CA PRO A 69 -12.07 -10.99 8.13
C PRO A 69 -10.59 -10.65 8.19
N LEU A 70 -10.16 -9.73 7.33
CA LEU A 70 -8.87 -9.08 7.45
C LEU A 70 -9.06 -7.83 8.26
N THR A 71 -8.82 -7.96 9.56
CA THR A 71 -8.78 -6.80 10.44
C THR A 71 -7.45 -6.09 10.26
N LEU A 72 -7.40 -5.14 9.32
CA LEU A 72 -6.31 -4.18 9.23
C LEU A 72 -6.58 -3.06 10.24
N VAL A 73 -5.94 -3.15 11.41
CA VAL A 73 -5.99 -2.06 12.38
C VAL A 73 -5.02 -0.99 11.90
N LYS A 74 -5.54 0.19 11.52
CA LYS A 74 -4.72 1.35 11.18
C LYS A 74 -4.37 2.14 12.44
N THR A 75 -3.14 2.63 12.49
CA THR A 75 -2.65 3.58 13.49
C THR A 75 -1.95 4.73 12.79
N ASP A 76 -2.05 5.93 13.36
CA ASP A 76 -1.30 7.07 12.84
C ASP A 76 0.21 6.89 13.00
N LYS A 77 0.62 5.99 13.91
CA LYS A 77 2.01 5.68 14.25
C LYS A 77 2.30 4.19 14.08
N PRO A 78 2.44 3.69 12.86
CA PRO A 78 2.70 2.28 12.63
C PRO A 78 4.09 1.89 13.14
N LYS A 79 4.20 0.64 13.57
CA LYS A 79 5.45 0.01 13.96
C LYS A 79 5.68 -1.22 13.12
N LEU A 80 6.81 -1.32 12.42
CA LEU A 80 7.15 -2.57 11.72
C LEU A 80 7.33 -3.76 12.66
N LYS A 81 6.96 -4.94 12.17
CA LYS A 81 7.26 -6.22 12.83
C LYS A 81 8.78 -6.41 12.98
N PRO A 82 9.29 -6.89 14.14
CA PRO A 82 10.72 -7.04 14.39
C PRO A 82 11.47 -7.88 13.34
N GLU A 83 10.83 -8.90 12.78
CA GLU A 83 11.38 -9.73 11.71
C GLU A 83 11.59 -8.95 10.40
N ILE A 84 10.68 -8.04 10.05
CA ILE A 84 10.80 -7.18 8.87
C ILE A 84 11.91 -6.15 9.08
N VAL A 85 11.99 -5.57 10.29
CA VAL A 85 13.09 -4.66 10.66
C VAL A 85 14.45 -5.34 10.51
N ARG A 86 14.60 -6.56 11.06
CA ARG A 86 15.84 -7.35 10.91
C ARG A 86 16.17 -7.63 9.44
N TYR A 87 15.15 -7.98 8.65
CA TYR A 87 15.32 -8.26 7.22
C TYR A 87 15.80 -7.02 6.46
N PHE A 88 15.21 -5.85 6.69
CA PHE A 88 15.62 -4.60 6.05
C PHE A 88 17.05 -4.16 6.43
N HIS A 89 17.43 -4.30 7.71
CA HIS A 89 18.81 -4.04 8.11
C HIS A 89 19.80 -4.98 7.42
N TYR A 90 19.48 -6.26 7.30
CA TYR A 90 20.34 -7.22 6.58
C TYR A 90 20.62 -6.76 5.14
N PHE A 91 19.61 -6.31 4.39
CA PHE A 91 19.86 -5.82 3.02
C PHE A 91 20.66 -4.53 2.99
N LEU A 92 20.34 -3.57 3.85
CA LEU A 92 21.09 -2.31 3.92
C LEU A 92 22.57 -2.53 4.25
N GLU A 93 22.90 -3.54 5.06
CA GLU A 93 24.27 -3.90 5.42
C GLU A 93 25.00 -4.73 4.34
N ASN A 94 24.28 -5.49 3.52
CA ASN A 94 24.85 -6.45 2.57
C ASN A 94 24.76 -6.03 1.09
N ASP A 95 24.09 -4.92 0.80
CA ASP A 95 24.01 -4.37 -0.55
C ASP A 95 25.38 -3.81 -0.97
N ARG A 96 26.04 -4.45 -1.93
CA ARG A 96 27.37 -4.01 -2.43
C ARG A 96 27.31 -2.74 -3.27
N SER A 97 26.12 -2.27 -3.64
CA SER A 97 25.93 -0.95 -4.27
C SER A 97 26.27 0.21 -3.33
N TYR A 98 26.50 -0.06 -2.04
CA TYR A 98 26.88 0.91 -1.01
C TYR A 98 28.16 1.71 -1.28
N GLU A 99 28.99 1.30 -2.25
CA GLU A 99 30.13 2.10 -2.69
C GLU A 99 29.68 3.37 -3.45
N ASP A 100 28.48 3.35 -4.04
CA ASP A 100 27.80 4.54 -4.51
C ASP A 100 26.97 5.14 -3.36
N LYS A 101 27.53 6.17 -2.70
CA LYS A 101 26.94 6.81 -1.51
C LYS A 101 25.66 7.59 -1.77
N SER A 102 25.12 7.56 -2.99
CA SER A 102 23.84 8.17 -3.29
C SER A 102 22.73 7.48 -2.50
N GLU A 103 22.04 8.24 -1.65
CA GLU A 103 20.89 7.72 -0.87
C GLU A 103 19.69 7.37 -1.75
N PHE A 104 19.77 7.73 -3.03
CA PHE A 104 18.84 7.40 -4.10
C PHE A 104 19.35 6.25 -4.98
N SER A 105 20.43 5.58 -4.59
CA SER A 105 20.94 4.40 -5.28
C SER A 105 19.91 3.26 -5.22
N HIS A 106 19.95 2.44 -6.28
CA HIS A 106 19.13 1.25 -6.38
C HIS A 106 19.63 0.21 -5.39
N CYS A 107 18.71 -0.39 -4.63
CA CYS A 107 19.02 -1.62 -3.92
C CYS A 107 18.72 -2.85 -4.79
N PHE A 108 19.29 -3.99 -4.42
CA PHE A 108 18.77 -5.26 -4.93
C PHE A 108 17.26 -5.31 -4.66
N PRO A 109 16.41 -5.60 -5.66
CA PRO A 109 14.96 -5.57 -5.47
C PRO A 109 14.58 -6.56 -4.37
N ILE A 110 14.00 -6.05 -3.29
CA ILE A 110 13.48 -6.86 -2.19
C ILE A 110 12.01 -7.09 -2.46
N ASN A 111 11.63 -8.35 -2.66
CA ASN A 111 10.23 -8.73 -2.74
C ASN A 111 9.74 -9.15 -1.35
N ILE A 112 8.70 -8.47 -0.85
CA ILE A 112 7.95 -8.92 0.33
C ILE A 112 6.56 -9.34 -0.14
N SER A 113 6.20 -10.59 0.13
CA SER A 113 4.89 -11.12 -0.18
C SER A 113 3.89 -10.78 0.94
N SER A 114 2.69 -10.31 0.57
CA SER A 114 1.57 -10.17 1.49
C SER A 114 0.94 -11.54 1.80
N PHE A 115 0.01 -11.56 2.76
CA PHE A 115 -0.85 -12.74 2.99
C PHE A 115 -1.77 -13.06 1.80
N LEU A 116 -1.84 -12.18 0.79
CA LEU A 116 -2.55 -12.38 -0.47
C LEU A 116 -1.67 -12.96 -1.57
N ASN A 117 -0.40 -13.26 -1.27
CA ASN A 117 0.57 -13.69 -2.27
C ASN A 117 0.82 -12.62 -3.36
N GLU A 118 0.49 -11.35 -3.07
CA GLU A 118 0.97 -10.21 -3.83
C GLU A 118 2.40 -9.88 -3.40
N ASP A 119 3.27 -9.51 -4.33
CA ASP A 119 4.63 -9.08 -4.01
C ASP A 119 4.73 -7.54 -4.06
N ILE A 120 5.38 -6.97 -3.05
CA ILE A 120 5.91 -5.62 -3.11
C ILE A 120 7.37 -5.70 -3.50
N GLY A 121 7.72 -5.08 -4.62
CA GLY A 121 9.09 -4.76 -4.94
C GLY A 121 9.51 -3.48 -4.24
N ILE A 122 10.51 -3.57 -3.37
CA ILE A 122 11.23 -2.42 -2.81
C ILE A 122 12.54 -2.31 -3.59
N THR A 123 12.70 -1.21 -4.32
CA THR A 123 13.77 -1.06 -5.33
C THR A 123 14.76 0.07 -5.02
N GLY A 124 14.55 0.82 -3.93
CA GLY A 124 15.44 1.90 -3.51
C GLY A 124 15.85 1.80 -2.04
N GLN A 125 17.07 2.22 -1.73
CA GLN A 125 17.52 2.30 -0.33
C GLN A 125 16.68 3.28 0.49
N LEU A 126 16.26 4.39 -0.13
CA LEU A 126 15.38 5.37 0.51
C LEU A 126 14.06 4.75 0.97
N ASP A 127 13.43 3.90 0.15
CA ASP A 127 12.19 3.22 0.54
C ASP A 127 12.37 2.41 1.83
N LEU A 128 13.46 1.63 1.92
CA LEU A 128 13.79 0.85 3.12
C LEU A 128 14.01 1.74 4.34
N LYS A 129 14.74 2.84 4.18
CA LYS A 129 14.93 3.82 5.26
C LYS A 129 13.60 4.39 5.71
N ILE A 130 12.69 4.72 4.80
CA ILE A 130 11.35 5.24 5.13
C ILE A 130 10.54 4.21 5.91
N PHE A 131 10.53 2.94 5.46
CA PHE A 131 9.91 1.85 6.21
C PHE A 131 10.44 1.79 7.64
N LEU A 132 11.76 1.88 7.83
CA LEU A 132 12.42 1.83 9.15
C LEU A 132 12.13 3.05 10.04
N LEU A 133 11.73 4.20 9.48
CA LEU A 133 11.33 5.37 10.28
C LEU A 133 10.00 5.16 11.03
N PHE A 134 9.17 4.22 10.58
CA PHE A 134 7.92 3.83 11.23
C PHE A 134 8.15 2.81 12.35
N ASP A 135 8.57 3.34 13.50
CA ASP A 135 8.95 2.60 14.71
C ASP A 135 7.86 2.54 15.80
N GLY A 136 6.66 3.04 15.50
CA GLY A 136 5.56 3.19 16.44
C GLY A 136 5.49 4.55 17.15
N THR A 137 6.42 5.47 16.87
CA THR A 137 6.46 6.80 17.50
C THR A 137 6.14 7.95 16.53
N ARG A 138 6.52 7.80 15.26
CA ARG A 138 6.38 8.81 14.21
C ARG A 138 5.08 8.65 13.41
N THR A 139 4.44 9.77 13.10
CA THR A 139 3.35 9.86 12.13
C THR A 139 3.87 9.98 10.70
N GLN A 140 3.01 9.83 9.68
CA GLN A 140 3.37 10.15 8.29
C GLN A 140 3.98 11.55 8.17
N ALA A 141 3.37 12.55 8.81
CA ALA A 141 3.83 13.93 8.77
C ALA A 141 5.22 14.10 9.43
N ASP A 142 5.50 13.37 10.51
CA ASP A 142 6.83 13.37 11.14
C ASP A 142 7.90 12.78 10.22
N VAL A 143 7.56 11.71 9.50
CA VAL A 143 8.46 11.07 8.53
C VAL A 143 8.72 12.00 7.34
N VAL A 144 7.67 12.62 6.77
CA VAL A 144 7.83 13.60 5.68
C VAL A 144 8.73 14.75 6.11
N ARG A 145 8.48 15.34 7.29
CA ARG A 145 9.31 16.43 7.83
C ARG A 145 10.78 16.00 7.95
N TYR A 146 11.03 14.83 8.54
CA TYR A 146 12.38 14.29 8.66
C TYR A 146 13.06 14.14 7.29
N LEU A 147 12.36 13.64 6.26
CA LEU A 147 12.92 13.48 4.93
C LEU A 147 13.25 14.83 4.28
N THR A 148 12.33 15.80 4.32
CA THR A 148 12.56 17.15 3.78
C THR A 148 13.74 17.86 4.45
N GLU A 149 14.00 17.59 5.73
CA GLU A 149 15.11 18.20 6.48
C GLU A 149 16.47 17.54 6.21
N ASN A 150 16.50 16.29 5.75
CA ASN A 150 17.73 15.49 5.72
C ASN A 150 18.11 14.98 4.31
N TYR A 151 17.20 15.06 3.33
CA TYR A 151 17.39 14.51 1.99
C TYR A 151 17.00 15.55 0.94
N HIS A 152 17.83 15.67 -0.09
CA HIS A 152 17.57 16.55 -1.24
C HIS A 152 17.75 15.76 -2.54
N PHE A 153 16.75 15.77 -3.42
CA PHE A 153 16.83 15.09 -4.73
C PHE A 153 17.16 16.04 -5.88
N SER A 154 17.28 17.34 -5.61
CA SER A 154 17.71 18.33 -6.59
C SER A 154 18.93 19.10 -6.07
N GLU A 155 19.76 19.58 -7.00
CA GLU A 155 20.91 20.42 -6.67
C GLU A 155 20.51 21.79 -6.12
N ASN A 156 19.29 22.25 -6.47
CA ASN A 156 18.68 23.48 -5.98
C ASN A 156 17.34 23.12 -5.29
N PRO A 157 17.37 22.77 -4.00
CA PRO A 157 16.20 22.27 -3.29
C PRO A 157 15.14 23.38 -3.15
N ASP A 158 13.96 23.14 -3.72
CA ASP A 158 12.74 23.89 -3.40
C ASP A 158 11.99 23.14 -2.29
N PRO A 159 11.86 23.71 -1.08
CA PRO A 159 11.21 23.06 0.05
C PRO A 159 9.77 22.60 -0.25
N VAL A 160 9.06 23.28 -1.15
CA VAL A 160 7.69 22.92 -1.52
C VAL A 160 7.69 21.71 -2.44
N GLU A 161 8.56 21.70 -3.45
CA GLU A 161 8.70 20.56 -4.37
C GLU A 161 9.18 19.31 -3.62
N GLU A 162 10.14 19.47 -2.71
CA GLU A 162 10.69 18.35 -1.95
C GLU A 162 9.68 17.74 -1.00
N ARG A 163 8.96 18.59 -0.27
CA ARG A 163 7.85 18.15 0.58
C ARG A 163 6.80 17.40 -0.23
N ASN A 164 6.39 17.93 -1.39
CA ASN A 164 5.37 17.28 -2.23
C ASN A 164 5.83 15.90 -2.74
N TYR A 165 7.12 15.75 -3.08
CA TYR A 165 7.70 14.47 -3.47
C TYR A 165 7.66 13.47 -2.30
N PHE A 166 8.15 13.87 -1.12
CA PHE A 166 8.16 13.00 0.05
C PHE A 166 6.77 12.67 0.56
N GLU A 167 5.80 13.59 0.51
CA GLU A 167 4.40 13.31 0.86
C GLU A 167 3.81 12.18 0.00
N LYS A 168 4.05 12.20 -1.32
CA LYS A 168 3.59 11.13 -2.23
C LYS A 168 4.27 9.80 -1.92
N LEU A 169 5.59 9.82 -1.72
CA LEU A 169 6.38 8.62 -1.45
C LEU A 169 5.97 7.97 -0.10
N VAL A 170 5.91 8.78 0.96
CA VAL A 170 5.53 8.33 2.31
C VAL A 170 4.10 7.81 2.34
N ASN A 171 3.14 8.47 1.66
CA ASN A 171 1.77 7.97 1.60
C ASN A 171 1.69 6.59 0.94
N SER A 172 2.38 6.41 -0.19
CA SER A 172 2.45 5.12 -0.88
C SER A 172 3.04 4.02 0.01
N ILE A 173 4.13 4.30 0.73
CA ILE A 173 4.76 3.33 1.65
C ILE A 173 3.83 3.01 2.82
N PHE A 174 3.21 4.03 3.42
CA PHE A 174 2.33 3.84 4.56
C PHE A 174 1.10 2.98 4.22
N GLU A 175 0.46 3.20 3.07
CA GLU A 175 -0.65 2.36 2.62
C GLU A 175 -0.20 0.90 2.43
N ARG A 176 0.94 0.71 1.77
CA ARG A 176 1.55 -0.60 1.53
C ARG A 176 1.86 -1.37 2.81
N MET A 177 2.30 -0.70 3.88
CA MET A 177 2.58 -1.33 5.17
C MET A 177 1.38 -2.09 5.75
N TYR A 178 0.16 -1.57 5.58
CA TYR A 178 -1.07 -2.23 6.03
C TYR A 178 -1.51 -3.34 5.09
N ILE A 179 -1.45 -3.10 3.78
CA ILE A 179 -1.83 -4.08 2.75
C ILE A 179 -1.03 -5.38 2.91
N PHE A 180 0.25 -5.25 3.24
CA PHE A 180 1.17 -6.37 3.39
C PHE A 180 1.27 -6.88 4.83
N ASN A 181 0.46 -6.35 5.76
CA ASN A 181 0.48 -6.72 7.18
C ASN A 181 1.90 -6.67 7.77
N LEU A 182 2.66 -5.62 7.46
CA LEU A 182 4.05 -5.46 7.89
C LEU A 182 4.15 -4.85 9.30
N VAL A 183 3.02 -4.40 9.85
CA VAL A 183 2.97 -3.60 11.06
C VAL A 183 2.37 -4.35 12.23
N ILE A 184 2.83 -3.99 13.42
CA ILE A 184 2.19 -4.25 14.69
C ILE A 184 1.53 -2.93 15.10
N VAL A 185 0.24 -2.99 15.46
CA VAL A 185 -0.40 -1.85 16.10
C VAL A 185 -0.01 -1.88 17.58
N PRO A 186 0.70 -0.86 18.10
CA PRO A 186 1.08 -0.79 19.50
C PRO A 186 -0.13 -0.65 20.43
#